data_AF-A0A258BW36-F1
#
_entry.id   AF-A0A258BW36-F1
#
_cell.length_a   1.000
_cell.length_b   1.000
_cell.length_c   1.000
_cell.angle_alpha   90.00
_cell.angle_beta   90.00
_cell.angle_gamma   90.00
#
_symmetry.space_group_name_H-M   'P 1'
#
loop_
_entity.id
_entity.type
_entity.pdbx_description
1 polymer ?
#
loop_
_entity_poly.entity_id
_entity_poly.type
_entity_poly.pdbx_seq_one_letter_code
_entity_poly.pdbx_strand_id
1 'polypeptide(L)' 'MRRILSLWLPQLPLDRRLRMGDARTGGAFAMVAEIRNAWRLTHLTEPAIRAGLSPGLTLPDARAICPELLS' A
#
# COMPACT_ATOMS: atom_id res chain seq x y z
N MET A 1 36.92 -9.58 12.00
CA MET A 1 36.09 -10.13 10.91
C MET A 1 34.78 -9.38 10.86
N ARG A 2 34.34 -8.86 9.71
CA ARG A 2 33.10 -8.06 9.58
C ARG A 2 32.04 -8.86 8.82
N ARG A 3 30.88 -9.07 9.42
CA ARG A 3 29.71 -9.71 8.79
C ARG A 3 28.68 -8.63 8.50
N ILE A 4 28.20 -8.57 7.26
CA ILE A 4 27.20 -7.59 6.81
C ILE A 4 25.99 -8.37 6.27
N LEU A 5 24.79 -7.94 6.66
CA LEU A 5 23.52 -8.42 6.12
C LEU A 5 22.84 -7.26 5.40
N SER A 6 22.32 -7.52 4.20
CA SER A 6 21.43 -6.61 3.48
C SER A 6 20.07 -7.26 3.36
N LEU A 7 19.01 -6.54 3.71
CA LEU A 7 17.64 -7.02 3.64
C LEU A 7 16.81 -6.01 2.85
N TRP A 8 16.01 -6.50 1.91
CA TRP A 8 15.07 -5.71 1.15
C TRP A 8 13.65 -5.93 1.67
N LEU A 9 12.99 -4.86 2.10
CA LEU A 9 11.66 -4.90 2.70
C LEU A 9 10.70 -3.99 1.92
N PRO A 10 10.23 -4.43 0.74
CA PRO A 10 9.43 -3.60 -0.16
C PRO A 10 8.04 -3.23 0.40
N GLN A 11 7.53 -3.96 1.40
CA GLN A 11 6.24 -3.69 2.05
C GLN A 11 6.37 -3.12 3.47
N LEU A 12 7.58 -2.72 3.88
CA LEU A 12 7.85 -2.30 5.26
C LEU A 12 6.87 -1.26 5.84
N PRO A 13 6.48 -0.18 5.13
CA PRO A 13 5.61 0.81 5.74
C PRO A 13 4.18 0.28 5.91
N LEU A 14 3.72 -0.65 5.06
CA LEU A 14 2.43 -1.32 5.22
C LEU A 14 2.47 -2.31 6.38
N ASP A 15 3.52 -3.15 6.41
CA ASP A 15 3.75 -4.14 7.46
C ASP A 15 3.81 -3.47 8.84
N ARG A 16 4.44 -2.28 8.91
CA ARG A 16 4.47 -1.48 10.13
C ARG A 16 3.06 -1.05 10.54
N ARG A 17 2.22 -0.63 9.60
CA ARG A 17 0.83 -0.20 9.86
C ARG A 17 -0.03 -1.36 10.38
N LEU A 18 0.09 -2.54 9.74
CA LEU A 18 -0.56 -3.78 10.15
C LEU A 18 -0.17 -4.17 11.58
N ARG A 19 1.14 -4.14 11.89
CA ARG A 19 1.63 -4.43 13.24
C ARG A 19 1.17 -3.44 14.31
N MET A 20 0.89 -2.20 13.93
CA MET A 20 0.32 -1.18 14.84
C MET A 20 -1.19 -1.32 15.05
N GLY A 21 -1.85 -2.27 14.39
CA GLY A 21 -3.29 -2.51 14.54
C GLY A 21 -4.17 -1.42 13.93
N ASP A 22 -3.75 -0.77 12.85
CA ASP A 22 -4.58 0.24 12.16
C ASP A 22 -5.85 -0.43 11.60
N ALA A 23 -7.01 -0.06 12.15
CA ALA A 23 -8.30 -0.68 11.82
C ALA A 23 -8.65 -0.62 10.32
N ARG A 24 -8.13 0.39 9.58
CA ARG A 24 -8.36 0.52 8.13
C ARG A 24 -7.73 -0.62 7.34
N THR A 25 -6.68 -1.24 7.87
CA THR A 25 -5.96 -2.33 7.20
C THR A 25 -6.72 -3.66 7.19
N GLY A 26 -7.87 -3.74 7.89
CA GLY A 26 -8.73 -4.93 7.88
C GLY A 26 -9.48 -5.15 6.56
N GLY A 27 -9.55 -4.14 5.69
CA GLY A 27 -10.20 -4.19 4.37
C GLY A 27 -9.26 -3.81 3.22
N ALA A 28 -9.85 -3.38 2.11
CA ALA A 28 -9.10 -2.80 1.00
C ALA A 28 -8.47 -1.47 1.46
N PHE A 29 -7.15 -1.48 1.62
CA PHE A 29 -6.37 -0.33 2.08
C PHE A 29 -5.11 -0.17 1.23
N ALA A 30 -4.75 1.08 0.94
CA ALA A 30 -3.56 1.43 0.19
C ALA A 30 -2.82 2.61 0.84
N MET A 31 -1.50 2.53 0.94
CA MET A 31 -0.72 3.75 1.21
C MET A 31 -0.54 4.55 -0.06
N VAL A 32 -0.72 5.86 0.03
CA VAL A 32 -0.60 6.79 -1.10
C VAL A 32 0.58 7.73 -0.93
N ALA A 33 1.19 8.11 -2.04
CA ALA A 33 2.20 9.16 -2.10
C ALA A 33 1.97 10.03 -3.34
N GLU A 34 2.36 11.30 -3.25
CA GLU A 34 2.37 12.18 -4.40
C GLU A 34 3.57 11.86 -5.30
N ILE A 35 3.31 11.46 -6.55
CA ILE A 35 4.33 11.09 -7.53
C ILE A 35 3.93 11.69 -8.88
N ARG A 36 4.78 12.60 -9.41
CA ARG A 36 4.53 13.35 -10.65
C ARG A 36 3.20 14.11 -10.61
N ASN A 37 3.00 14.89 -9.54
CA ASN A 37 1.80 15.72 -9.30
C ASN A 37 0.48 14.92 -9.27
N ALA A 38 0.54 13.64 -8.90
CA ALA A 38 -0.62 12.79 -8.74
C ALA A 38 -0.47 11.89 -7.51
N TRP A 39 -1.55 11.75 -6.73
CA TRP A 39 -1.61 10.76 -5.65
C TRP A 39 -1.70 9.36 -6.25
N ARG A 40 -0.73 8.50 -5.92
CA ARG A 40 -0.64 7.14 -6.44
C ARG A 40 -0.54 6.12 -5.32
N LEU A 41 -1.09 4.94 -5.58
CA LEU A 41 -0.95 3.80 -4.68
C LEU A 41 0.51 3.34 -4.68
N THR A 42 1.07 3.10 -3.49
CA THR A 42 2.46 2.64 -3.33
C THR A 42 2.54 1.23 -2.75
N HIS A 43 1.66 0.93 -1.81
CA HIS A 43 1.61 -0.34 -1.08
C HIS A 43 0.14 -0.68 -0.81
N LEU A 44 -0.17 -1.97 -0.79
CA LEU A 44 -1.56 -2.46 -0.83
C LEU A 44 -1.74 -3.61 0.14
N THR A 45 -2.87 -3.62 0.84
CA THR A 45 -3.28 -4.82 1.56
C THR A 45 -3.72 -5.91 0.59
N GLU A 46 -3.67 -7.16 1.05
CA GLU A 46 -4.10 -8.31 0.26
C GLU A 46 -5.56 -8.16 -0.27
N PRO A 47 -6.56 -7.68 0.52
CA PRO A 47 -7.89 -7.40 -0.01
C PRO A 47 -7.90 -6.37 -1.15
N ALA A 48 -7.05 -5.33 -1.08
CA ALA A 48 -6.95 -4.33 -2.14
C ALA A 48 -6.39 -4.92 -3.45
N ILE A 49 -5.39 -5.80 -3.36
CA ILE A 49 -4.84 -6.51 -4.52
C ILE A 49 -5.90 -7.43 -5.14
N ARG A 50 -6.64 -8.18 -4.31
CA ARG A 50 -7.73 -9.05 -4.79
C ARG A 50 -8.89 -8.28 -5.42
N ALA A 51 -9.11 -7.03 -5.02
CA ALA A 51 -10.07 -6.13 -5.67
C ALA A 51 -9.60 -5.61 -7.04
N GLY A 52 -8.41 -6.02 -7.52
CA GLY A 52 -7.87 -5.65 -8.83
C GLY A 52 -6.98 -4.40 -8.81
N LEU A 53 -6.60 -3.91 -7.63
CA LEU A 53 -5.72 -2.74 -7.51
C LEU A 53 -4.25 -3.14 -7.67
N SER A 54 -3.46 -2.22 -8.22
CA SER A 54 -2.01 -2.39 -8.39
C SER A 54 -1.25 -1.11 -8.00
N PRO A 55 0.01 -1.22 -7.55
CA PRO A 55 0.83 -0.04 -7.28
C PRO A 55 1.02 0.80 -8.53
N GLY A 56 1.08 2.12 -8.36
CA GLY A 56 1.23 3.09 -9.45
C GLY A 56 -0.08 3.62 -10.03
N LEU A 57 -1.22 2.96 -9.77
CA LEU A 57 -2.55 3.53 -10.06
C LEU A 57 -2.72 4.88 -9.37
N THR A 58 -3.41 5.80 -10.02
CA THR A 58 -3.82 7.05 -9.37
C THR A 58 -4.91 6.76 -8.35
N LEU A 59 -4.98 7.55 -7.29
CA LEU A 59 -6.02 7.39 -6.26
C LEU A 59 -7.45 7.49 -6.84
N PRO A 60 -7.75 8.40 -7.79
CA PRO A 60 -9.04 8.40 -8.49
C PRO A 60 -9.33 7.09 -9.24
N ASP A 61 -8.39 6.60 -10.05
CA ASP A 61 -8.59 5.36 -10.82
C ASP A 61 -8.79 4.16 -9.88
N ALA A 62 -8.02 4.12 -8.78
CA ALA A 62 -8.15 3.09 -7.77
C ALA A 62 -9.54 3.07 -7.13
N ARG A 63 -10.10 4.25 -6.83
CA ARG A 63 -11.46 4.37 -6.28
C ARG A 63 -12.55 4.09 -7.30
N ALA A 64 -12.29 4.24 -8.59
CA ALA A 64 -13.21 3.79 -9.62
C ALA A 64 -13.30 2.26 -9.69
N ILE A 65 -12.18 1.56 -9.43
CA ILE A 65 -12.12 0.08 -9.39
C ILE A 65 -12.70 -0.45 -8.07
N CYS A 66 -12.33 0.18 -6.95
CA CYS A 66 -12.70 -0.23 -5.59
C CYS A 66 -13.18 1.00 -4.81
N PRO A 67 -14.49 1.34 -4.88
CA PRO A 67 -15.04 2.54 -4.24
C PRO A 67 -14.86 2.58 -2.71
N GLU A 68 -14.79 1.43 -2.08
CA GLU A 68 -14.56 1.25 -0.64
C GLU A 68 -13.10 1.36 -0.21
N LEU A 69 -12.18 1.63 -1.14
CA LEU A 69 -10.74 1.72 -0.87
C LEU A 69 -10.42 2.80 0.16
N LEU A 70 -9.76 2.38 1.24
CA LEU A 70 -9.20 3.25 2.27
C LEU A 70 -7.74 3.63 1.95
N SER A 71 -7.33 4.84 2.36
CA SER A 71 -5.95 5.35 2.18
C SER A 71 -5.46 6.17 3.36
#